data_AF-A0A382SEU8-F1
#
_entry.id   AF-A0A382SEU8-F1
#
_cell.length_a   1.000
_cell.length_b   1.000
_cell.length_c   1.000
_cell.angle_alpha   90.00
_cell.angle_beta   90.00
_cell.angle_gamma   90.00
#
_symmetry.space_group_name_H-M   'P 1'
#
loop_
_entity.id
_entity.type
_entity.pdbx_description
1 polymer ?
#
loop_
_entity_poly.entity_id
_entity_poly.type
_entity_poly.pdbx_seq_one_letter_code
_entity_poly.pdbx_strand_id
1 'polypeptide(L)'
;GGNNISGGRDAGTVQQSRLNDLNSNDIESVEVLKGASAAALWGSRAANGVVMITTKDGDAGKIKMNYKRTMSFDEIHERIPMQNVWGQGRNGSWSAGYAESWGDYIPDRSGSADEVSTGAHFISEDGTFTQYKVTTKNSKDTYVDSNWDQVFQTGKYTQDDFQVTGGDASKTFLFSYSRLRQDGIIRGSLYDRDNFRLNTKFRLSDMISMESKASYTYTNSNRIQQSSNVTGVMLGLLRNAPDFDITHYKGTYVDGDGVEYAGRHRGYRRHLAERTHPTYNNPLWTTKEQLAGTKVDRFMMTNEMTITPDQ
;
A
#
# COMPACT_ATOMS: atom_id res chain seq x y z
N GLY A 1 -6.64 8.29 -12.64
CA GLY A 1 -5.91 7.28 -11.84
C GLY A 1 -5.51 6.18 -12.79
N GLY A 2 -4.22 6.04 -13.08
CA GLY A 2 -3.76 5.13 -14.12
C GLY A 2 -3.57 3.72 -13.60
N ASN A 3 -4.53 2.83 -13.89
CA ASN A 3 -4.18 1.46 -14.20
C ASN A 3 -3.57 1.49 -15.60
N ASN A 4 -2.24 1.49 -15.71
CA ASN A 4 -1.59 1.22 -16.98
C ASN A 4 -1.88 -0.24 -17.34
N ILE A 5 -2.76 -0.45 -18.32
CA ILE A 5 -3.03 -1.73 -18.99
C ILE A 5 -1.84 -2.20 -19.84
N SER A 6 -0.87 -1.33 -20.11
CA SER A 6 0.46 -1.75 -20.55
C SER A 6 1.26 -2.17 -19.32
N GLY A 7 1.47 -3.47 -19.15
CA GLY A 7 2.38 -4.00 -18.13
C GLY A 7 3.72 -3.26 -18.20
N GLY A 8 3.94 -2.36 -17.23
CA GLY A 8 5.17 -1.57 -17.15
C GLY A 8 6.34 -2.52 -16.96
N ARG A 9 7.38 -2.38 -17.79
CA ARG A 9 8.68 -3.02 -17.54
C ARG A 9 9.43 -2.32 -16.40
N ASP A 10 8.94 -1.16 -15.99
CA ASP A 10 9.53 -0.32 -14.97
C ASP A 10 8.84 -0.56 -13.62
N ALA A 11 9.65 -1.05 -12.69
CA ALA A 11 9.33 -1.20 -11.29
C ALA A 11 8.96 0.17 -10.67
N GLY A 12 7.83 0.27 -9.96
CA GLY A 12 7.46 1.54 -9.34
C GLY A 12 6.27 1.51 -8.40
N THR A 13 6.01 2.66 -7.80
CA THR A 13 4.81 2.91 -6.99
C THR A 13 3.94 3.93 -7.70
N VAL A 14 2.65 3.62 -7.89
CA VAL A 14 1.73 4.55 -8.55
C VAL A 14 1.47 5.74 -7.64
N GLN A 15 1.71 6.94 -8.15
CA GLN A 15 1.48 8.16 -7.39
C GLN A 15 -0.03 8.39 -7.21
N GLN A 16 -0.41 8.71 -5.97
CA GLN A 16 -1.82 8.89 -5.63
C GLN A 16 -2.40 10.15 -6.26
N SER A 17 -3.60 9.99 -6.84
CA SER A 17 -4.43 11.12 -7.28
C SER A 17 -4.72 12.02 -6.10
N ARG A 18 -4.54 13.32 -6.29
CA ARG A 18 -4.90 14.33 -5.30
C ARG A 18 -6.40 14.48 -5.10
N LEU A 19 -7.22 13.85 -5.93
CA LEU A 19 -8.66 13.72 -5.67
C LEU A 19 -8.92 13.00 -4.32
N ASN A 20 -8.02 12.10 -3.92
CA ASN A 20 -8.09 11.42 -2.64
C ASN A 20 -7.77 12.34 -1.45
N ASP A 21 -7.48 13.62 -1.65
CA ASP A 21 -7.38 14.57 -0.54
C ASP A 21 -8.78 14.99 -0.07
N LEU A 22 -9.82 14.87 -0.91
CA LEU A 22 -11.20 15.24 -0.57
C LEU A 22 -11.88 14.17 0.30
N ASN A 23 -12.55 14.60 1.35
CA ASN A 23 -13.49 13.77 2.09
C ASN A 23 -14.81 13.68 1.32
N SER A 24 -15.30 12.46 1.08
CA SER A 24 -16.57 12.23 0.39
C SER A 24 -17.78 12.77 1.16
N ASN A 25 -17.72 12.82 2.49
CA ASN A 25 -18.83 13.34 3.30
C ASN A 25 -19.00 14.87 3.18
N ASP A 26 -18.01 15.58 2.64
CA ASP A 26 -18.06 17.03 2.41
C ASP A 26 -18.52 17.38 0.99
N ILE A 27 -18.71 16.37 0.12
CA ILE A 27 -19.22 16.56 -1.23
C ILE A 27 -20.74 16.73 -1.16
N GLU A 28 -21.22 17.78 -1.81
CA GLU A 28 -22.64 18.03 -2.06
C GLU A 28 -23.06 17.41 -3.40
N SER A 29 -22.32 17.71 -4.46
CA SER A 29 -22.59 17.17 -5.79
C SER A 29 -21.32 16.95 -6.61
N VAL A 30 -21.41 16.05 -7.59
CA VAL A 30 -20.36 15.78 -8.58
C VAL A 30 -20.99 15.83 -9.96
N GLU A 31 -20.50 16.72 -10.81
CA GLU A 31 -20.93 16.87 -12.20
C GLU A 31 -19.78 16.53 -13.15
N VAL A 32 -20.07 15.76 -14.20
CA VAL A 32 -19.07 15.35 -15.19
C VAL A 32 -19.39 15.98 -16.53
N LEU A 33 -18.60 16.98 -16.91
CA LEU A 33 -18.68 17.67 -18.18
C LEU A 33 -17.82 16.94 -19.21
N LYS A 34 -18.47 16.41 -20.27
CA LYS A 34 -17.82 15.59 -21.30
C LYS A 34 -17.64 16.39 -22.60
N GLY A 35 -16.46 16.26 -23.22
CA GLY A 35 -16.20 16.78 -24.57
C GLY A 35 -16.09 18.31 -24.67
N ALA A 36 -16.53 18.86 -25.81
CA ALA A 36 -16.27 20.25 -26.20
C ALA A 36 -16.95 21.31 -25.30
N SER A 37 -18.04 20.97 -24.61
CA SER A 37 -18.73 21.89 -23.69
C SER A 37 -17.89 22.25 -22.46
N ALA A 38 -17.03 21.32 -22.00
CA ALA A 38 -16.12 21.58 -20.89
C ALA A 38 -14.96 22.51 -21.31
N ALA A 39 -14.43 22.32 -22.52
CA ALA A 39 -13.33 23.12 -23.06
C ALA A 39 -13.72 24.59 -23.31
N ALA A 40 -14.98 24.85 -23.62
CA ALA A 40 -15.49 26.21 -23.83
C ALA A 40 -15.43 27.07 -22.55
N LEU A 41 -15.65 26.48 -21.37
CA LEU A 41 -15.68 27.20 -20.10
C LEU A 41 -14.33 27.17 -19.36
N TRP A 42 -13.57 26.08 -19.48
CA TRP A 42 -12.38 25.82 -18.67
C TRP A 42 -11.06 25.75 -19.49
N GLY A 43 -11.13 26.02 -20.79
CA GLY A 43 -9.99 26.12 -21.69
C GLY A 43 -9.35 24.77 -22.06
N SER A 44 -8.14 24.82 -22.61
CA SER A 44 -7.44 23.64 -23.17
C SER A 44 -7.21 22.50 -22.16
N ARG A 45 -7.12 22.81 -20.86
CA ARG A 45 -6.98 21.81 -19.78
C ARG A 45 -8.21 20.91 -19.62
N ALA A 46 -9.37 21.36 -20.12
CA ALA A 46 -10.63 20.62 -20.09
C ALA A 46 -10.88 19.78 -21.35
N ALA A 47 -9.90 19.66 -22.25
CA ALA A 47 -10.02 18.83 -23.47
C ALA A 47 -10.38 17.36 -23.15
N ASN A 48 -9.92 16.86 -21.99
CA ASN A 48 -10.23 15.51 -21.50
C ASN A 48 -11.50 15.44 -20.61
N GLY A 49 -12.28 16.52 -20.55
CA GLY A 49 -13.44 16.68 -19.67
C GLY A 49 -13.11 17.33 -18.31
N VAL A 50 -14.16 17.66 -17.56
CA VAL A 50 -14.08 18.27 -16.23
C VAL A 50 -14.96 17.50 -15.27
N VAL A 51 -14.45 17.26 -14.07
CA VAL A 51 -15.23 16.78 -12.92
C VAL A 51 -15.39 17.97 -11.98
N MET A 52 -16.57 18.58 -11.97
CA MET A 52 -16.92 19.67 -11.07
C MET A 52 -17.45 19.09 -9.78
N ILE A 53 -16.84 19.47 -8.66
CA ILE A 53 -17.22 19.00 -7.33
C ILE A 53 -17.71 20.21 -6.55
N THR A 54 -18.99 20.18 -6.19
CA THR A 54 -19.57 21.14 -5.25
C THR A 54 -19.55 20.54 -3.87
N THR A 55 -19.21 21.37 -2.90
CA THR A 55 -18.96 20.95 -1.52
C THR A 55 -19.95 21.65 -0.62
N LYS A 56 -20.39 20.95 0.42
CA LYS A 56 -21.37 21.47 1.36
C LYS A 56 -20.92 22.80 1.95
N ASP A 57 -21.88 23.71 2.13
CA ASP A 57 -21.71 25.00 2.79
C ASP A 57 -22.52 25.06 4.10
N GLY A 58 -22.37 26.16 4.83
CA GLY A 58 -23.09 26.38 6.09
C GLY A 58 -24.55 26.74 5.87
N ASP A 59 -25.44 26.08 6.63
CA ASP A 59 -26.87 26.39 6.66
C ASP A 59 -27.23 27.38 7.77
N ALA A 60 -28.13 28.31 7.49
CA ALA A 60 -28.75 29.13 8.53
C ALA A 60 -29.69 28.27 9.41
N GLY A 61 -29.68 28.53 10.71
CA GLY A 61 -30.52 27.84 11.69
C GLY A 61 -29.75 27.30 12.88
N LYS A 62 -30.40 26.39 13.62
CA LYS A 62 -29.81 25.76 14.81
C LYS A 62 -28.53 25.01 14.42
N ILE A 63 -27.57 24.98 15.33
CA ILE A 63 -26.35 24.20 15.17
C ILE A 63 -26.71 22.72 14.98
N LYS A 64 -26.24 22.13 13.89
CA LYS A 64 -26.36 20.70 13.59
C LYS A 64 -24.99 20.06 13.73
N MET A 65 -24.92 18.96 14.46
CA MET A 65 -23.69 18.17 14.62
C MET A 65 -23.95 16.77 14.09
N ASN A 66 -23.09 16.31 13.19
CA ASN A 66 -23.15 14.97 12.62
C ASN A 66 -21.85 14.25 12.91
N TYR A 67 -21.95 13.02 13.38
CA TYR A 67 -20.83 12.11 13.54
C TYR A 67 -21.14 10.79 12.84
N LYS A 68 -20.17 10.29 12.07
CA LYS A 68 -20.25 9.02 11.38
C LYS A 68 -18.95 8.26 11.55
N ARG A 69 -19.06 6.99 11.90
CA ARG A 69 -17.94 6.05 11.94
C ARG A 69 -18.20 4.93 10.95
N THR A 70 -17.23 4.65 10.08
CA THR A 70 -17.24 3.52 9.16
C THR A 70 -16.09 2.60 9.47
N MET A 71 -16.38 1.30 9.59
CA MET A 71 -15.40 0.26 9.83
C MET A 71 -15.57 -0.82 8.76
N SER A 72 -14.47 -1.26 8.17
CA SER A 72 -14.44 -2.36 7.19
C SER A 72 -13.23 -3.25 7.42
N PHE A 73 -13.36 -4.51 7.02
CA PHE A 73 -12.30 -5.50 7.03
C PHE A 73 -12.12 -6.02 5.61
N ASP A 74 -10.88 -6.07 5.15
CA ASP A 74 -10.54 -6.51 3.80
C ASP A 74 -9.85 -7.87 3.89
N GLU A 75 -10.44 -8.88 3.28
CA GLU A 75 -9.88 -10.24 3.22
C GLU A 75 -9.58 -10.63 1.77
N ILE A 76 -8.60 -11.51 1.62
CA ILE A 76 -8.23 -11.98 0.29
C ILE A 76 -9.27 -13.00 -0.15
N HIS A 77 -10.06 -12.60 -1.16
CA HIS A 77 -11.15 -13.41 -1.70
C HIS A 77 -10.68 -14.75 -2.27
N GLU A 78 -9.56 -14.76 -3.01
CA GLU A 78 -9.08 -15.96 -3.69
C GLU A 78 -7.55 -15.99 -3.72
N ARG A 79 -7.01 -17.19 -3.48
CA ARG A 79 -5.58 -17.48 -3.60
C ARG A 79 -5.38 -18.41 -4.79
N ILE A 80 -4.30 -18.21 -5.54
CA ILE A 80 -3.89 -19.19 -6.56
C ILE A 80 -3.52 -20.48 -5.81
N PRO A 81 -4.14 -21.63 -6.13
CA PRO A 81 -3.77 -22.89 -5.52
C PRO A 81 -2.29 -23.20 -5.79
N MET A 82 -1.54 -23.48 -4.73
CA MET A 82 -0.12 -23.81 -4.82
C MET A 82 0.09 -25.27 -4.46
N GLN A 83 0.99 -25.94 -5.19
CA GLN A 83 1.41 -27.29 -4.87
C GLN A 83 2.35 -27.29 -3.64
N ASN A 84 2.29 -28.34 -2.84
CA ASN A 84 3.12 -28.52 -1.64
C ASN A 84 3.71 -29.93 -1.52
N VAL A 85 3.81 -30.68 -2.60
CA VAL A 85 4.25 -32.09 -2.58
C VAL A 85 5.55 -32.33 -3.34
N TRP A 86 5.98 -31.38 -4.18
CA TRP A 86 7.24 -31.43 -4.92
C TRP A 86 8.19 -30.34 -4.44
N GLY A 87 9.41 -30.72 -4.06
CA GLY A 87 10.42 -29.82 -3.51
C GLY A 87 11.11 -28.94 -4.55
N GLN A 88 11.99 -28.07 -4.08
CA GLN A 88 12.86 -27.28 -4.97
C GLN A 88 13.76 -28.20 -5.81
N GLY A 89 13.75 -28.02 -7.14
CA GLY A 89 14.61 -28.81 -8.03
C GLY A 89 14.02 -29.04 -9.42
N ARG A 90 14.58 -30.03 -10.13
CA ARG A 90 14.17 -30.45 -11.47
C ARG A 90 14.31 -31.96 -11.64
N ASN A 91 13.53 -32.52 -12.57
CA ASN A 91 13.59 -33.93 -12.97
C ASN A 91 13.41 -34.92 -11.80
N GLY A 92 12.59 -34.58 -10.79
CA GLY A 92 12.35 -35.47 -9.66
C GLY A 92 13.47 -35.50 -8.62
N SER A 93 14.45 -34.59 -8.72
CA SER A 93 15.60 -34.53 -7.82
C SER A 93 15.69 -33.16 -7.16
N TRP A 94 15.84 -33.17 -5.84
CA TRP A 94 16.04 -31.95 -5.07
C TRP A 94 17.36 -31.26 -5.44
N SER A 95 17.34 -29.94 -5.57
CA SER A 95 18.57 -29.16 -5.67
C SER A 95 18.37 -27.72 -5.19
N ALA A 96 19.18 -27.32 -4.21
CA ALA A 96 19.13 -25.96 -3.68
C ALA A 96 19.45 -24.90 -4.74
N GLY A 97 18.73 -23.78 -4.68
CA GLY A 97 18.96 -22.64 -5.55
C GLY A 97 18.29 -22.74 -6.93
N TYR A 98 17.65 -23.87 -7.24
CA TYR A 98 16.92 -24.05 -8.49
C TYR A 98 15.67 -23.17 -8.56
N ALA A 99 15.28 -22.94 -9.80
CA ALA A 99 14.29 -21.97 -10.18
C ALA A 99 12.84 -22.44 -9.95
N GLU A 100 12.65 -23.75 -9.92
CA GLU A 100 11.38 -24.45 -9.98
C GLU A 100 11.17 -25.39 -8.80
N SER A 101 9.93 -25.86 -8.67
CA SER A 101 9.51 -26.87 -7.70
C SER A 101 9.19 -28.21 -8.40
N TRP A 102 10.10 -28.66 -9.28
CA TRP A 102 10.02 -29.96 -9.96
C TRP A 102 11.05 -30.93 -9.37
N GLY A 103 11.37 -30.75 -8.09
CA GLY A 103 12.32 -31.56 -7.36
C GLY A 103 11.76 -32.91 -6.98
N ASP A 104 12.31 -33.49 -5.92
CA ASP A 104 11.87 -34.75 -5.33
C ASP A 104 10.46 -34.66 -4.72
N TYR A 105 9.85 -35.83 -4.52
CA TYR A 105 8.56 -35.94 -3.86
C TYR A 105 8.74 -35.79 -2.34
N ILE A 106 8.30 -34.67 -1.79
CA ILE A 106 8.48 -34.31 -0.36
C ILE A 106 7.98 -35.42 0.58
N PRO A 107 6.81 -36.06 0.34
CA PRO A 107 6.33 -37.12 1.22
C PRO A 107 7.24 -38.36 1.33
N ASP A 108 8.09 -38.62 0.33
CA ASP A 108 9.03 -39.75 0.33
C ASP A 108 10.32 -39.48 1.11
N ARG A 109 10.57 -38.22 1.52
CA ARG A 109 11.73 -37.88 2.34
C ARG A 109 11.69 -38.60 3.69
N SER A 110 12.81 -38.67 4.41
CA SER A 110 12.86 -39.32 5.73
C SER A 110 12.09 -38.56 6.81
N GLY A 111 11.93 -37.23 6.66
CA GLY A 111 11.37 -36.35 7.68
C GLY A 111 12.36 -35.96 8.80
N SER A 112 13.61 -36.41 8.73
CA SER A 112 14.66 -35.98 9.65
C SER A 112 15.19 -34.58 9.28
N ALA A 113 16.04 -34.03 10.14
CA ALA A 113 16.76 -32.79 9.82
C ALA A 113 17.57 -32.97 8.51
N ASP A 114 17.63 -31.88 7.73
CA ASP A 114 18.45 -31.80 6.53
C ASP A 114 19.93 -31.99 6.88
N GLU A 115 20.65 -32.75 6.07
CA GLU A 115 22.10 -32.83 6.20
C GLU A 115 22.71 -31.59 5.56
N VAL A 116 23.69 -31.01 6.23
CA VAL A 116 24.33 -29.77 5.81
C VAL A 116 25.85 -29.90 5.83
N SER A 117 26.53 -29.15 4.96
CA SER A 117 27.98 -29.07 4.98
C SER A 117 28.48 -28.12 6.06
N THR A 118 29.71 -28.30 6.53
CA THR A 118 30.44 -27.31 7.33
C THR A 118 31.02 -26.21 6.43
N GLY A 119 31.17 -24.99 6.94
CA GLY A 119 31.80 -23.87 6.23
C GLY A 119 30.81 -22.73 5.96
N ALA A 120 30.69 -22.33 4.69
CA ALA A 120 29.88 -21.17 4.30
C ALA A 120 28.42 -21.30 4.75
N HIS A 121 27.90 -20.26 5.39
CA HIS A 121 26.59 -20.25 6.01
C HIS A 121 25.96 -18.85 6.03
N PHE A 122 24.67 -18.82 6.31
CA PHE A 122 23.90 -17.60 6.51
C PHE A 122 23.44 -17.54 7.97
N ILE A 123 23.54 -16.37 8.59
CA ILE A 123 23.02 -16.07 9.93
C ILE A 123 21.94 -15.01 9.77
N SER A 124 20.74 -15.22 10.32
CA SER A 124 19.66 -14.25 10.27
C SER A 124 20.01 -12.94 11.00
N GLU A 125 19.36 -11.83 10.63
CA GLU A 125 19.62 -10.50 11.22
C GLU A 125 19.40 -10.46 12.75
N ASP A 126 18.48 -11.28 13.28
CA ASP A 126 18.21 -11.43 14.70
C ASP A 126 19.11 -12.48 15.40
N GLY A 127 19.99 -13.16 14.65
CA GLY A 127 20.88 -14.20 15.16
C GLY A 127 20.20 -15.51 15.58
N THR A 128 18.88 -15.65 15.37
CA THR A 128 18.12 -16.83 15.84
C THR A 128 18.22 -18.04 14.91
N PHE A 129 18.67 -17.83 13.67
CA PHE A 129 18.69 -18.85 12.64
C PHE A 129 20.03 -18.87 11.90
N THR A 130 20.57 -20.07 11.70
CA THR A 130 21.76 -20.29 10.87
C THR A 130 21.49 -21.37 9.83
N GLN A 131 21.71 -21.05 8.56
CA GLN A 131 21.58 -21.97 7.43
C GLN A 131 22.95 -22.27 6.84
N TYR A 132 23.34 -23.54 6.92
CA TYR A 132 24.46 -24.09 6.15
C TYR A 132 23.96 -24.62 4.79
N LYS A 133 24.87 -24.84 3.84
CA LYS A 133 24.51 -25.47 2.55
C LYS A 133 23.94 -26.87 2.79
N VAL A 134 22.70 -27.11 2.35
CA VAL A 134 22.07 -28.42 2.44
C VAL A 134 22.72 -29.37 1.41
N THR A 135 23.20 -30.51 1.89
CA THR A 135 23.78 -31.59 1.06
C THR A 135 22.76 -32.67 0.76
N THR A 136 21.89 -32.98 1.72
CA THR A 136 20.79 -33.94 1.58
C THR A 136 19.53 -33.35 2.18
N LYS A 137 18.48 -33.23 1.38
CA LYS A 137 17.18 -32.71 1.83
C LYS A 137 16.33 -33.86 2.39
N ASN A 138 16.04 -33.79 3.68
CA ASN A 138 15.33 -34.81 4.46
C ASN A 138 14.02 -34.30 5.05
N SER A 139 13.91 -32.99 5.33
CA SER A 139 12.73 -32.41 5.95
C SER A 139 11.51 -32.48 5.01
N LYS A 140 10.35 -32.80 5.61
CA LYS A 140 9.03 -32.79 4.97
C LYS A 140 8.30 -31.45 5.13
N ASP A 141 8.91 -30.47 5.77
CA ASP A 141 8.26 -29.21 6.10
C ASP A 141 7.92 -28.44 4.82
N THR A 142 6.71 -27.88 4.83
CA THR A 142 6.24 -27.00 3.76
C THR A 142 5.71 -25.72 4.36
N TYR A 143 5.93 -24.64 3.64
CA TYR A 143 5.75 -23.28 4.14
C TYR A 143 4.75 -22.49 3.31
N VAL A 144 4.04 -23.10 2.36
CA VAL A 144 3.12 -22.41 1.44
C VAL A 144 2.16 -21.47 2.19
N ASP A 145 1.41 -22.01 3.17
CA ASP A 145 0.46 -21.22 3.95
C ASP A 145 1.15 -20.25 4.91
N SER A 146 2.18 -20.71 5.62
CA SER A 146 2.91 -19.84 6.56
C SER A 146 3.60 -18.66 5.88
N ASN A 147 4.16 -18.86 4.67
CA ASN A 147 4.77 -17.82 3.85
C ASN A 147 3.71 -16.82 3.40
N TRP A 148 2.51 -17.30 3.06
CA TRP A 148 1.39 -16.43 2.72
C TRP A 148 0.99 -15.54 3.90
N ASP A 149 0.79 -16.14 5.08
CA ASP A 149 0.31 -15.42 6.28
C ASP A 149 1.37 -14.46 6.87
N GLN A 150 2.64 -14.68 6.55
CA GLN A 150 3.74 -13.75 6.82
C GLN A 150 3.73 -12.50 5.93
N VAL A 151 3.13 -12.57 4.74
CA VAL A 151 3.06 -11.46 3.77
C VAL A 151 1.73 -10.74 3.87
N PHE A 152 0.66 -11.50 4.07
CA PHE A 152 -0.71 -11.01 4.07
C PHE A 152 -1.35 -11.03 5.46
N GLN A 153 -2.35 -10.17 5.62
CA GLN A 153 -3.18 -10.05 6.82
C GLN A 153 -4.59 -9.61 6.42
N THR A 154 -5.55 -9.74 7.34
CA THR A 154 -6.83 -9.03 7.19
C THR A 154 -6.58 -7.53 7.29
N GLY A 155 -6.91 -6.81 6.22
CA GLY A 155 -6.84 -5.36 6.17
C GLY A 155 -7.91 -4.74 7.07
N LYS A 156 -7.63 -3.56 7.60
CA LYS A 156 -8.55 -2.85 8.49
C LYS A 156 -8.71 -1.41 8.01
N TYR A 157 -9.96 -1.02 7.84
CA TYR A 157 -10.34 0.34 7.48
C TYR A 157 -11.18 0.95 8.58
N THR A 158 -10.83 2.15 9.01
CA THR A 158 -11.65 2.96 9.91
C THR A 158 -11.68 4.39 9.43
N GLN A 159 -12.87 4.97 9.38
CA GLN A 159 -13.06 6.38 9.09
C GLN A 159 -13.99 7.01 10.11
N ASP A 160 -13.54 8.11 10.68
CA ASP A 160 -14.29 8.98 11.59
C ASP A 160 -14.55 10.30 10.90
N ASP A 161 -15.82 10.65 10.74
CA ASP A 161 -16.25 11.91 10.15
C ASP A 161 -17.07 12.69 11.16
N PHE A 162 -16.69 13.95 11.35
CA PHE A 162 -17.38 14.90 12.19
C PHE A 162 -17.68 16.16 11.38
N GLN A 163 -18.91 16.66 11.51
CA GLN A 163 -19.33 17.88 10.82
C GLN A 163 -20.21 18.72 11.74
N VAL A 164 -19.98 20.02 11.74
CA VAL A 164 -20.79 21.00 12.44
C VAL A 164 -21.20 22.08 11.47
N THR A 165 -22.50 22.34 11.38
CA THR A 165 -23.03 23.47 10.60
C THR A 165 -23.92 24.33 11.46
N GLY A 166 -24.05 25.61 11.11
CA GLY A 166 -24.98 26.51 11.76
C GLY A 166 -24.79 27.94 11.33
N GLY A 167 -25.63 28.81 11.89
CA GLY A 167 -25.58 30.23 11.59
C GLY A 167 -26.94 30.90 11.65
N ASP A 168 -26.98 32.13 11.17
CA ASP A 168 -28.18 32.92 10.98
C ASP A 168 -28.11 33.64 9.61
N ALA A 169 -29.05 34.55 9.34
CA ALA A 169 -29.11 35.28 8.08
C ALA A 169 -27.91 36.21 7.81
N SER A 170 -27.11 36.53 8.83
CA SER A 170 -25.90 37.36 8.72
C SER A 170 -24.63 36.53 8.58
N LYS A 171 -24.62 35.28 9.05
CA LYS A 171 -23.43 34.43 9.02
C LYS A 171 -23.78 32.95 9.02
N THR A 172 -23.16 32.17 8.16
CA THR A 172 -23.23 30.70 8.21
C THR A 172 -21.84 30.10 8.21
N PHE A 173 -21.71 28.93 8.82
CA PHE A 173 -20.45 28.18 8.85
C PHE A 173 -20.70 26.68 8.69
N LEU A 174 -19.71 26.02 8.11
CA LEU A 174 -19.53 24.58 8.10
C LEU A 174 -18.10 24.28 8.52
N PHE A 175 -17.95 23.47 9.55
CA PHE A 175 -16.68 22.84 9.91
C PHE A 175 -16.79 21.34 9.68
N SER A 176 -15.79 20.73 9.05
CA SER A 176 -15.67 19.28 8.98
C SER A 176 -14.28 18.81 9.39
N TYR A 177 -14.25 17.63 10.00
CA TYR A 177 -13.05 16.87 10.30
C TYR A 177 -13.26 15.42 9.88
N SER A 178 -12.27 14.84 9.22
CA SER A 178 -12.27 13.43 8.82
C SER A 178 -10.93 12.80 9.09
N ARG A 179 -10.93 11.67 9.80
CA ARG A 179 -9.77 10.80 10.00
C ARG A 179 -10.02 9.46 9.34
N LEU A 180 -9.22 9.13 8.34
CA LEU A 180 -9.17 7.80 7.73
C LEU A 180 -7.88 7.11 8.16
N ARG A 181 -8.00 5.88 8.63
CA ARG A 181 -6.89 4.96 8.91
C ARG A 181 -7.14 3.64 8.20
N GLN A 182 -6.20 3.22 7.37
CA GLN A 182 -6.29 2.00 6.60
C GLN A 182 -4.98 1.22 6.66
N ASP A 183 -5.03 0.02 7.23
CA ASP A 183 -4.00 -1.00 7.09
C ASP A 183 -4.37 -1.93 5.94
N GLY A 184 -3.47 -2.07 4.96
CA GLY A 184 -3.72 -2.90 3.79
C GLY A 184 -3.64 -4.41 4.10
N ILE A 185 -4.14 -5.21 3.15
CA ILE A 185 -4.03 -6.68 3.21
C ILE A 185 -2.58 -7.17 3.10
N ILE A 186 -1.68 -6.39 2.51
CA ILE A 186 -0.24 -6.68 2.52
C ILE A 186 0.36 -6.01 3.75
N ARG A 187 1.03 -6.80 4.59
CA ARG A 187 1.70 -6.30 5.79
C ARG A 187 2.72 -5.22 5.43
N GLY A 188 2.76 -4.15 6.22
CA GLY A 188 3.59 -2.97 5.97
C GLY A 188 2.95 -1.91 5.07
N SER A 189 1.85 -2.22 4.36
CA SER A 189 1.09 -1.23 3.58
C SER A 189 0.11 -0.45 4.47
N LEU A 190 0.15 0.88 4.43
CA LEU A 190 -0.76 1.73 5.20
C LEU A 190 -1.16 3.00 4.45
N TYR A 191 -2.32 3.54 4.81
CA TYR A 191 -2.82 4.83 4.33
C TYR A 191 -3.62 5.55 5.42
N ASP A 192 -3.08 6.68 5.87
CA ASP A 192 -3.70 7.57 6.84
C ASP A 192 -3.98 8.94 6.20
N ARG A 193 -5.14 9.52 6.52
CA ARG A 193 -5.54 10.85 6.06
C ARG A 193 -6.29 11.60 7.14
N ASP A 194 -5.87 12.83 7.42
CA ASP A 194 -6.68 13.85 8.08
C ASP A 194 -7.15 14.86 7.05
N ASN A 195 -8.42 15.23 7.13
CA ASN A 195 -8.98 16.33 6.38
C ASN A 195 -9.70 17.28 7.35
N PHE A 196 -9.41 18.56 7.23
CA PHE A 196 -10.10 19.62 7.94
C PHE A 196 -10.65 20.59 6.92
N ARG A 197 -11.87 21.05 7.16
CA ARG A 197 -12.51 22.05 6.31
C ARG A 197 -13.24 23.08 7.15
N LEU A 198 -13.15 24.32 6.71
CA LEU A 198 -13.93 25.43 7.23
C LEU A 198 -14.48 26.23 6.06
N ASN A 199 -15.80 26.25 5.90
CA ASN A 199 -16.48 27.17 5.00
C ASN A 199 -17.25 28.17 5.85
N THR A 200 -17.09 29.45 5.59
CA THR A 200 -17.81 30.52 6.28
C THR A 200 -18.36 31.50 5.26
N LYS A 201 -19.60 31.95 5.48
CA LYS A 201 -20.23 33.02 4.72
C LYS A 201 -20.68 34.10 5.67
N PHE A 202 -20.34 35.34 5.39
CA PHE A 202 -20.71 36.52 6.16
C PHE A 202 -21.44 37.51 5.26
N ARG A 203 -22.56 38.04 5.74
CA ARG A 203 -23.24 39.19 5.18
C ARG A 203 -22.86 40.39 6.05
N LEU A 204 -21.87 41.15 5.60
CA LEU A 204 -21.29 42.27 6.33
C LEU A 204 -22.21 43.51 6.29
N SER A 205 -22.93 43.69 5.19
CA SER A 205 -24.00 44.67 5.00
C SER A 205 -25.00 44.18 3.94
N ASP A 206 -26.01 44.99 3.58
CA ASP A 206 -26.90 44.68 2.46
C ASP A 206 -26.16 44.66 1.11
N MET A 207 -25.08 45.44 0.99
CA MET A 207 -24.27 45.54 -0.23
C MET A 207 -23.04 44.62 -0.23
N ILE A 208 -22.59 44.14 0.94
CA ILE A 208 -21.31 43.43 1.06
C ILE A 208 -21.50 42.05 1.68
N SER A 209 -21.07 41.02 0.97
CA SER A 209 -20.93 39.67 1.50
C SER A 209 -19.53 39.12 1.25
N MET A 210 -19.10 38.21 2.11
CA MET A 210 -17.81 37.56 2.05
C MET A 210 -17.98 36.06 2.28
N GLU A 211 -17.33 35.26 1.46
CA GLU A 211 -17.25 33.82 1.58
C GLU A 211 -15.79 33.41 1.71
N SER A 212 -15.50 32.49 2.62
CA SER A 212 -14.17 31.93 2.83
C SER A 212 -14.27 30.42 2.91
N LYS A 213 -13.47 29.72 2.11
CA LYS A 213 -13.33 28.26 2.13
C LYS A 213 -11.87 27.93 2.40
N ALA A 214 -11.60 27.34 3.54
CA ALA A 214 -10.29 26.84 3.93
C ALA A 214 -10.36 25.31 4.04
N SER A 215 -9.31 24.64 3.57
CA SER A 215 -9.14 23.20 3.73
C SER A 215 -7.69 22.86 4.03
N TYR A 216 -7.50 21.89 4.90
CA TYR A 216 -6.21 21.31 5.23
C TYR A 216 -6.28 19.79 5.07
N THR A 217 -5.27 19.21 4.43
CA THR A 217 -5.15 17.76 4.26
C THR A 217 -3.75 17.33 4.64
N TYR A 218 -3.69 16.36 5.54
CA TYR A 218 -2.47 15.63 5.86
C TYR A 218 -2.66 14.17 5.44
N THR A 219 -1.70 13.63 4.69
CA THR A 219 -1.67 12.19 4.38
C THR A 219 -0.32 11.60 4.73
N ASN A 220 -0.34 10.39 5.27
CA ASN A 220 0.84 9.56 5.48
C ASN A 220 0.53 8.18 4.92
N SER A 221 1.38 7.67 4.03
CA SER A 221 1.14 6.39 3.38
C SER A 221 2.43 5.64 3.15
N ASN A 222 2.37 4.33 3.26
CA ASN A 222 3.39 3.43 2.76
C ASN A 222 2.76 2.50 1.75
N ARG A 223 3.26 2.52 0.51
CA ARG A 223 2.75 1.70 -0.58
C ARG A 223 3.72 0.57 -0.87
N ILE A 224 3.15 -0.54 -1.33
CA ILE A 224 3.95 -1.66 -1.82
C ILE A 224 4.25 -1.45 -3.29
N GLN A 225 5.49 -1.76 -3.68
CA GLN A 225 5.93 -1.72 -5.06
C GLN A 225 5.07 -2.63 -5.95
N GLN A 226 4.65 -2.11 -7.10
CA GLN A 226 3.88 -2.84 -8.10
C GLN A 226 4.68 -3.01 -9.40
N SER A 227 4.21 -3.91 -10.27
CA SER A 227 4.72 -4.10 -11.64
C SER A 227 6.25 -4.31 -11.71
N SER A 228 6.76 -5.29 -10.97
CA SER A 228 8.17 -5.66 -10.98
C SER A 228 8.36 -7.15 -11.25
N ASN A 229 9.22 -7.48 -12.22
CA ASN A 229 9.56 -8.86 -12.60
C ASN A 229 10.68 -9.46 -11.71
N VAL A 230 11.17 -8.73 -10.71
CA VAL A 230 12.18 -9.25 -9.77
C VAL A 230 11.85 -8.95 -8.31
N THR A 231 11.14 -7.86 -8.04
CA THR A 231 10.85 -7.40 -6.67
C THR A 231 9.37 -7.46 -6.29
N GLY A 232 8.47 -7.91 -7.18
CA GLY A 232 7.04 -7.98 -6.88
C GLY A 232 6.72 -9.04 -5.81
N VAL A 233 5.89 -8.67 -4.83
CA VAL A 233 5.49 -9.54 -3.71
C VAL A 233 4.93 -10.88 -4.19
N MET A 234 3.96 -10.85 -5.10
CA MET A 234 3.33 -12.07 -5.64
C MET A 234 4.29 -12.92 -6.46
N LEU A 235 5.25 -12.31 -7.16
CA LEU A 235 6.20 -13.07 -7.97
C LEU A 235 7.14 -13.89 -7.10
N GLY A 236 7.69 -13.28 -6.04
CA GLY A 236 8.51 -13.97 -5.06
C GLY A 236 7.73 -15.08 -4.35
N LEU A 237 6.47 -14.81 -3.99
CA LEU A 237 5.63 -15.75 -3.25
C LEU A 237 5.20 -16.96 -4.09
N LEU A 238 4.71 -16.74 -5.32
CA LEU A 238 4.21 -17.82 -6.19
C LEU A 238 5.33 -18.68 -6.78
N ARG A 239 6.56 -18.14 -6.89
CA ARG A 239 7.73 -18.89 -7.38
C ARG A 239 8.52 -19.55 -6.27
N ASN A 240 8.27 -19.18 -5.02
CA ASN A 240 8.94 -19.79 -3.90
C ASN A 240 8.66 -21.29 -3.88
N ALA A 241 9.69 -22.09 -3.64
CA ALA A 241 9.50 -23.52 -3.46
C ALA A 241 8.70 -23.77 -2.17
N PRO A 242 7.82 -24.79 -2.15
CA PRO A 242 7.00 -25.05 -0.97
C PRO A 242 7.84 -25.41 0.26
N ASP A 243 9.05 -25.94 0.07
CA ASP A 243 9.97 -26.36 1.13
C ASP A 243 11.02 -25.29 1.49
N PHE A 244 10.76 -24.01 1.15
CA PHE A 244 11.59 -22.87 1.54
C PHE A 244 10.83 -21.87 2.42
N ASP A 245 11.33 -21.67 3.64
CA ASP A 245 10.83 -20.67 4.59
C ASP A 245 11.39 -19.28 4.30
N ILE A 246 10.48 -18.31 4.12
CA ILE A 246 10.83 -16.92 3.84
C ILE A 246 11.17 -16.10 5.09
N THR A 247 10.90 -16.60 6.30
CA THR A 247 11.00 -15.85 7.57
C THR A 247 12.32 -15.11 7.72
N HIS A 248 13.43 -15.82 7.54
CA HIS A 248 14.78 -15.26 7.64
C HIS A 248 15.21 -14.70 6.29
N TYR A 249 14.69 -13.52 5.95
CA TYR A 249 14.87 -12.87 4.64
C TYR A 249 16.13 -12.00 4.53
N LYS A 250 16.71 -11.59 5.67
CA LYS A 250 17.85 -10.68 5.78
C LYS A 250 18.80 -11.15 6.88
N GLY A 251 20.10 -10.95 6.67
CA GLY A 251 21.12 -11.35 7.64
C GLY A 251 22.55 -11.21 7.12
N THR A 252 23.46 -12.02 7.63
CA THR A 252 24.88 -12.04 7.30
C THR A 252 25.23 -13.33 6.58
N TYR A 253 25.90 -13.23 5.44
CA TYR A 253 26.55 -14.38 4.79
C TYR A 253 27.98 -14.48 5.29
N VAL A 254 28.40 -15.67 5.70
CA VAL A 254 29.77 -16.00 6.07
C VAL A 254 30.31 -16.97 5.02
N ASP A 255 31.43 -16.63 4.38
CA ASP A 255 32.03 -17.50 3.38
C ASP A 255 32.85 -18.64 4.00
N GLY A 256 33.48 -19.45 3.15
CA GLY A 256 34.26 -20.62 3.60
C GLY A 256 35.51 -20.26 4.40
N ASP A 257 36.02 -19.03 4.26
CA ASP A 257 37.20 -18.52 4.95
C ASP A 257 36.82 -17.77 6.25
N GLY A 258 35.52 -17.68 6.56
CA GLY A 258 35.01 -16.98 7.72
C GLY A 258 34.82 -15.48 7.52
N VAL A 259 34.89 -14.97 6.29
CA VAL A 259 34.66 -13.55 6.01
C VAL A 259 33.16 -13.28 6.03
N GLU A 260 32.77 -12.28 6.82
CA GLU A 260 31.39 -11.88 6.99
C GLU A 260 30.96 -10.77 6.02
N TYR A 261 29.78 -10.94 5.46
CA TYR A 261 29.11 -9.94 4.64
C TYR A 261 27.71 -9.70 5.20
N ALA A 262 27.52 -8.58 5.90
CA ALA A 262 26.26 -8.21 6.50
C ALA A 262 25.24 -7.65 5.48
N GLY A 263 23.97 -7.54 5.88
CA GLY A 263 22.91 -6.92 5.09
C GLY A 263 22.51 -7.70 3.83
N ARG A 264 22.72 -9.02 3.85
CA ARG A 264 22.49 -9.92 2.72
C ARG A 264 21.04 -10.35 2.65
N HIS A 265 20.54 -10.42 1.42
CA HIS A 265 19.17 -10.80 1.09
C HIS A 265 19.07 -12.29 0.79
N ARG A 266 18.44 -13.05 1.69
CA ARG A 266 18.19 -14.49 1.53
C ARG A 266 16.89 -14.71 0.76
N GLY A 267 16.97 -15.49 -0.31
CA GLY A 267 15.81 -15.92 -1.11
C GLY A 267 15.97 -17.37 -1.56
N TYR A 268 14.90 -17.98 -2.07
CA TYR A 268 14.89 -19.42 -2.35
C TYR A 268 15.93 -19.87 -3.39
N ARG A 269 16.26 -19.01 -4.36
CA ARG A 269 17.34 -19.27 -5.35
C ARG A 269 18.74 -19.02 -4.79
N ARG A 270 18.86 -18.33 -3.66
CA ARG A 270 20.10 -17.90 -3.00
C ARG A 270 19.92 -18.10 -1.49
N HIS A 271 19.79 -19.36 -1.10
CA HIS A 271 19.41 -19.78 0.25
C HIS A 271 20.47 -19.43 1.32
N LEU A 272 21.71 -19.14 0.92
CA LEU A 272 22.78 -18.64 1.79
C LEU A 272 23.02 -17.12 1.66
N ALA A 273 22.28 -16.44 0.78
CA ALA A 273 22.49 -15.01 0.49
C ALA A 273 23.94 -14.66 0.07
N GLU A 274 24.60 -15.61 -0.61
CA GLU A 274 26.02 -15.53 -0.97
C GLU A 274 26.35 -14.37 -1.94
N ARG A 275 25.32 -13.81 -2.59
CA ARG A 275 25.39 -12.58 -3.40
C ARG A 275 24.42 -11.53 -2.88
N THR A 276 24.69 -10.27 -3.16
CA THR A 276 23.83 -9.15 -2.79
C THR A 276 22.44 -9.22 -3.42
N HIS A 277 22.31 -9.85 -4.61
CA HIS A 277 21.04 -9.95 -5.32
C HIS A 277 20.53 -11.40 -5.36
N PRO A 278 19.33 -11.70 -4.83
CA PRO A 278 18.79 -13.07 -4.74
C PRO A 278 18.19 -13.60 -6.06
N THR A 279 18.29 -12.85 -7.17
CA THR A 279 17.49 -13.01 -8.41
C THR A 279 16.04 -12.58 -8.26
N TYR A 280 15.33 -13.15 -7.28
CA TYR A 280 13.98 -12.74 -6.90
C TYR A 280 13.96 -12.33 -5.45
N ASN A 281 13.31 -11.21 -5.16
CA ASN A 281 13.15 -10.79 -3.79
C ASN A 281 12.36 -11.84 -3.01
N ASN A 282 12.89 -12.18 -1.85
CA ASN A 282 12.06 -12.67 -0.77
C ASN A 282 10.91 -11.67 -0.53
N PRO A 283 9.64 -12.11 -0.50
CA PRO A 283 8.50 -11.23 -0.28
C PRO A 283 8.62 -10.33 0.94
N LEU A 284 9.23 -10.82 2.03
CA LEU A 284 9.43 -10.03 3.25
C LEU A 284 10.44 -8.90 3.07
N TRP A 285 11.44 -9.06 2.20
CA TRP A 285 12.32 -7.95 1.84
C TRP A 285 11.54 -6.84 1.12
N THR A 286 10.66 -7.21 0.19
CA THR A 286 9.82 -6.24 -0.52
C THR A 286 8.87 -5.52 0.43
N THR A 287 8.27 -6.20 1.40
CA THR A 287 7.32 -5.55 2.32
C THR A 287 7.98 -4.76 3.44
N LYS A 288 9.17 -5.17 3.91
CA LYS A 288 9.84 -4.55 5.07
C LYS A 288 10.97 -3.57 4.71
N GLU A 289 11.71 -3.82 3.63
CA GLU A 289 12.88 -2.99 3.25
C GLU A 289 12.57 -2.04 2.09
N GLN A 290 11.66 -2.40 1.17
CA GLN A 290 11.30 -1.57 0.01
C GLN A 290 10.10 -0.67 0.30
N LEU A 291 10.30 0.25 1.23
CA LEU A 291 9.26 1.20 1.64
C LEU A 291 9.07 2.31 0.60
N ALA A 292 7.82 2.63 0.29
CA ALA A 292 7.43 3.76 -0.54
C ALA A 292 6.59 4.74 0.28
N GLY A 293 7.26 5.36 1.26
CA GLY A 293 6.67 6.37 2.13
C GLY A 293 6.33 7.64 1.36
N THR A 294 5.09 8.09 1.44
CA THR A 294 4.68 9.41 0.94
C THR A 294 3.96 10.16 2.05
N LYS A 295 4.41 11.40 2.29
CA LYS A 295 3.73 12.36 3.15
C LYS A 295 3.28 13.53 2.29
N VAL A 296 2.05 13.98 2.49
CA VAL A 296 1.55 15.21 1.86
C VAL A 296 0.95 16.08 2.95
N ASP A 297 1.36 17.34 2.93
CA ASP A 297 0.81 18.42 3.73
C ASP A 297 0.28 19.47 2.75
N ARG A 298 -0.99 19.86 2.90
CA ARG A 298 -1.64 20.75 1.95
C ARG A 298 -2.65 21.64 2.65
N PHE A 299 -2.48 22.94 2.45
CA PHE A 299 -3.46 23.96 2.81
C PHE A 299 -3.96 24.65 1.54
N MET A 300 -5.28 24.87 1.46
CA MET A 300 -5.90 25.65 0.39
C MET A 300 -6.92 26.60 1.02
N MET A 301 -6.90 27.86 0.58
CA MET A 301 -7.85 28.87 1.03
C MET A 301 -8.30 29.72 -0.16
N THR A 302 -9.60 29.90 -0.27
CA THR A 302 -10.23 30.81 -1.23
C THR A 302 -11.09 31.79 -0.46
N ASN A 303 -10.96 33.07 -0.78
CA ASN A 303 -11.82 34.12 -0.26
C ASN A 303 -12.49 34.81 -1.44
N GLU A 304 -13.79 35.05 -1.31
CA GLU A 304 -14.59 35.78 -2.27
C GLU A 304 -15.32 36.89 -1.54
N MET A 305 -15.34 38.09 -2.12
CA MET A 305 -16.10 39.22 -1.61
C MET A 305 -16.98 39.74 -2.73
N THR A 306 -18.28 39.78 -2.48
CA THR A 306 -19.27 40.30 -3.43
C THR A 306 -19.75 41.65 -2.93
N ILE A 307 -19.65 42.66 -3.79
CA ILE A 307 -20.15 44.01 -3.55
C ILE A 307 -21.28 44.26 -4.55
N THR A 308 -22.49 44.47 -4.07
CA THR A 308 -23.68 44.79 -4.87
C THR A 308 -24.19 46.15 -4.42
N PRO A 309 -23.81 47.24 -5.11
CA PRO A 309 -24.28 48.57 -4.75
C PRO A 309 -25.79 48.68 -4.96
N ASP A 310 -26.48 49.38 -4.05
CA ASP A 310 -27.87 49.77 -4.29
C ASP A 310 -27.93 50.63 -5.57
N GLN A 311 -28.87 50.30 -6.47
CA GLN A 311 -29.14 51.07 -7.69
C GLN A 311 -29.77 52.43 -7.38
#